data_AF-A0A2S0KVF8-F1
#
_entry.id   AF-A0A2S0KVF8-F1
#
_cell.length_a   1.000
_cell.length_b   1.000
_cell.length_c   1.000
_cell.angle_alpha   90.00
_cell.angle_beta   90.00
_cell.angle_gamma   90.00
#
_symmetry.space_group_name_H-M   'P 1'
#
loop_
_entity.id
_entity.type
_entity.pdbx_description
1 polymer ?
#
loop_
_entity_poly.entity_id
_entity_poly.type
_entity_poly.pdbx_seq_one_letter_code
_entity_poly.pdbx_strand_id
1 'polypeptide(L)'
;MAIQKIKLDIGTVYQKEEGGVYYFRYQINGARKAISLKTRNQKEALKEANKQIPLLKATSTEIIAAHVQHARGLITPEKNLLLSEAWAVYEKSPERATPATVAEATIGVGNL
;
A
#
# COMPACT_ATOMS: atom_id res chain seq x y z
N MET A 1 18.04 31.48 -16.85
CA MET A 1 18.70 31.19 -15.55
C MET A 1 18.98 29.69 -15.44
N ALA A 2 19.61 29.21 -14.36
CA ALA A 2 19.91 27.77 -14.22
C ALA A 2 18.61 26.96 -14.07
N ILE A 3 18.37 26.04 -15.00
CA ILE A 3 17.23 25.11 -14.95
C ILE A 3 17.31 24.30 -13.66
N GLN A 4 16.37 24.53 -12.73
CA GLN A 4 16.34 23.84 -11.44
C GLN A 4 16.03 22.35 -11.65
N LYS A 5 16.92 21.50 -11.15
CA LYS A 5 16.76 20.04 -11.13
C LYS A 5 16.58 19.59 -9.70
N ILE A 6 15.45 18.97 -9.40
CA ILE A 6 15.12 18.49 -8.07
C ILE A 6 15.38 16.99 -8.04
N LYS A 7 16.37 16.57 -7.26
CA LYS A 7 16.66 15.14 -7.06
C LYS A 7 15.62 14.54 -6.12
N LEU A 8 15.12 13.38 -6.50
CA LEU A 8 14.25 12.52 -5.71
C LEU A 8 14.96 11.16 -5.54
N ASP A 9 14.38 10.32 -4.69
CA ASP A 9 14.90 9.01 -4.30
C ASP A 9 15.31 8.11 -5.48
N ILE A 10 14.49 8.01 -6.54
CA ILE A 10 14.75 7.13 -7.71
C ILE A 10 14.97 7.94 -9.00
N GLY A 11 15.05 9.27 -8.92
CA GLY A 11 14.98 10.07 -10.13
C GLY A 11 15.19 11.56 -9.95
N THR A 12 14.91 12.31 -11.00
CA THR A 12 15.08 13.76 -11.01
C THR A 12 13.92 14.40 -11.72
N VAL A 13 13.31 15.39 -11.08
CA VAL A 13 12.32 16.28 -11.70
C VAL A 13 13.07 17.47 -12.30
N TYR A 14 12.80 17.76 -13.57
CA TYR A 14 13.48 18.84 -14.29
C TYR A 14 12.54 19.48 -15.33
N GLN A 15 12.86 20.70 -15.74
CA GLN A 15 12.25 21.34 -16.91
C GLN A 15 13.20 21.27 -18.10
N LYS A 16 12.67 21.15 -19.32
CA LYS A 16 13.49 21.26 -20.54
C LYS A 16 13.78 22.72 -20.90
N GLU A 17 12.80 23.58 -20.69
CA GLU A 17 12.80 25.01 -21.00
C GLU A 17 12.34 25.78 -19.76
N GLU A 18 12.78 27.02 -19.60
CA GLU A 18 12.39 27.88 -18.47
C GLU A 18 10.87 28.13 -18.50
N GLY A 19 10.17 27.82 -17.40
CA GLY A 19 8.71 27.93 -17.32
C GLY A 19 7.94 26.84 -18.09
N GLY A 20 8.64 25.87 -18.67
CA GLY A 20 8.05 24.74 -19.38
C GLY A 20 7.43 23.70 -18.46
N VAL A 21 6.91 22.64 -19.07
CA VAL A 21 6.33 21.49 -18.36
C VAL A 21 7.44 20.71 -17.63
N TYR A 22 7.16 20.27 -16.41
CA TYR A 22 8.06 19.41 -15.66
C TYR A 22 8.06 17.98 -16.19
N TYR A 23 9.24 17.37 -16.18
CA TYR A 23 9.49 15.98 -16.52
C TYR A 23 10.10 15.26 -15.33
N PHE A 24 9.70 14.01 -15.11
CA PHE A 24 10.33 13.12 -14.14
C PHE A 24 11.15 12.06 -14.88
N ARG A 25 12.46 12.05 -14.63
CA ARG A 25 13.39 11.07 -15.20
C ARG A 25 13.85 10.10 -14.14
N TYR A 26 13.79 8.81 -14.44
CA TYR A 26 14.17 7.73 -13.55
C TYR A 26 14.84 6.60 -14.35
N GLN A 27 15.44 5.64 -13.62
CA GLN A 27 16.04 4.45 -14.23
C GLN A 27 15.29 3.20 -13.75
N ILE A 28 15.01 2.29 -14.68
CA ILE A 28 14.51 0.94 -14.39
C ILE A 28 15.40 -0.04 -15.16
N ASN A 29 15.97 -1.02 -14.47
CA ASN A 29 16.80 -2.08 -15.07
C ASN A 29 17.91 -1.52 -15.99
N GLY A 30 18.57 -0.44 -15.56
CA GLY A 30 19.62 0.23 -16.33
C GLY A 30 19.12 1.17 -17.44
N ALA A 31 17.88 1.03 -17.91
CA ALA A 31 17.30 1.89 -18.93
C ALA A 31 16.78 3.21 -18.33
N ARG A 32 17.15 4.33 -18.94
CA ARG A 32 16.65 5.66 -18.58
C ARG A 32 15.31 5.91 -19.24
N LYS A 33 14.30 6.28 -18.44
CA LYS A 33 12.99 6.73 -18.92
C LYS A 33 12.69 8.12 -18.37
N ALA A 34 11.92 8.88 -19.14
CA ALA A 34 11.42 10.19 -18.73
C ALA A 34 9.94 10.28 -19.06
N ILE A 35 9.15 10.78 -18.10
CA ILE A 35 7.72 11.01 -18.25
C ILE A 35 7.41 12.49 -18.10
N SER A 36 6.47 12.99 -18.89
CA SER A 36 5.92 14.34 -18.71
C SER A 36 4.95 14.33 -17.55
N LEU A 37 5.12 15.26 -16.61
CA LEU A 37 4.20 15.46 -15.47
C LEU A 37 3.03 16.38 -15.84
N LYS A 38 3.00 16.90 -17.08
CA LYS A 38 1.93 17.76 -17.63
C LYS A 38 1.59 19.02 -16.82
N THR A 39 2.42 19.39 -15.85
CA THR A 39 2.25 20.59 -15.02
C THR A 39 3.45 21.51 -15.18
N ARG A 40 3.19 22.82 -15.05
CA ARG A 40 4.20 23.89 -14.96
C ARG A 40 4.46 24.33 -13.52
N ASN A 41 3.68 23.81 -12.56
CA ASN A 41 3.81 24.12 -11.15
C ASN A 41 4.75 23.12 -10.47
N GLN A 42 5.79 23.65 -9.81
CA GLN A 42 6.81 22.83 -9.13
C GLN A 42 6.21 21.94 -8.03
N LYS A 43 5.28 22.46 -7.22
CA LYS A 43 4.71 21.71 -6.10
C LYS A 43 3.84 20.54 -6.58
N GLU A 44 3.06 20.75 -7.63
CA GLU A 44 2.26 19.70 -8.26
C GLU A 44 3.15 18.66 -8.94
N ALA A 45 4.21 19.09 -9.62
CA ALA A 45 5.17 18.18 -10.24
C ALA A 45 5.78 17.22 -9.22
N LEU A 46 6.16 17.72 -8.05
CA LEU A 46 6.69 16.89 -6.97
C LEU A 46 5.65 15.91 -6.43
N LYS A 47 4.40 16.34 -6.27
CA LYS A 47 3.31 15.44 -5.85
C LYS A 47 3.09 14.30 -6.85
N GLU A 48 3.00 14.63 -8.14
CA GLU A 48 2.81 13.63 -9.20
C GLU A 48 4.00 12.68 -9.32
N ALA A 49 5.23 13.19 -9.23
CA ALA A 49 6.43 12.34 -9.21
C ALA A 49 6.44 11.40 -7.99
N ASN A 50 6.14 11.92 -6.80
CA ASN A 50 6.11 11.14 -5.57
C ASN A 50 5.04 10.04 -5.58
N LYS A 51 3.90 10.24 -6.26
CA LYS A 51 2.90 9.17 -6.46
C LYS A 51 3.45 8.01 -7.29
N GLN A 52 4.35 8.30 -8.24
CA GLN A 52 4.92 7.26 -9.10
C GLN A 52 6.10 6.52 -8.47
N ILE A 53 6.82 7.13 -7.53
CA ILE A 53 7.97 6.53 -6.85
C ILE A 53 7.64 5.15 -6.26
N PRO A 54 6.57 4.96 -5.45
CA PRO A 54 6.21 3.64 -4.94
C PRO A 54 5.94 2.63 -6.05
N LEU A 55 5.26 3.02 -7.13
CA LEU A 55 4.98 2.13 -8.28
C LEU A 55 6.27 1.71 -8.99
N LEU A 56 7.24 2.62 -9.09
CA LEU A 56 8.54 2.36 -9.70
C LEU A 56 9.47 1.54 -8.79
N LYS A 57 9.39 1.69 -7.46
CA LYS A 57 10.04 0.75 -6.51
C LYS A 57 9.35 -0.59 -6.46
N ALA A 58 8.03 -0.61 -6.65
CA ALA A 58 7.20 -1.80 -6.58
C ALA A 58 7.53 -2.85 -7.63
N THR A 59 8.45 -2.57 -8.56
CA THR A 59 8.99 -3.57 -9.49
C THR A 59 9.91 -4.61 -8.82
N SER A 60 10.17 -4.50 -7.52
CA SER A 60 10.73 -5.62 -6.73
C SER A 60 9.70 -6.75 -6.58
N THR A 61 10.12 -7.99 -6.80
CA THR A 61 9.26 -9.20 -6.78
C THR A 61 8.38 -9.28 -5.54
N GLU A 62 8.89 -8.89 -4.37
CA GLU A 62 8.16 -8.89 -3.10
C GLU A 62 6.98 -7.92 -3.09
N ILE A 63 7.14 -6.75 -3.70
CA ILE A 63 6.10 -5.72 -3.73
C ILE A 63 5.06 -6.05 -4.81
N ILE A 64 5.49 -6.63 -5.94
CA ILE A 64 4.56 -7.22 -6.93
C ILE A 64 3.76 -8.34 -6.29
N ALA A 65 4.41 -9.25 -5.55
CA ALA A 65 3.75 -10.36 -4.87
C ALA A 65 2.73 -9.85 -3.84
N ALA A 66 3.12 -8.91 -2.98
CA ALA A 66 2.21 -8.29 -2.01
C ALA A 66 1.02 -7.59 -2.68
N HIS A 67 1.25 -6.85 -3.77
CA HIS A 67 0.18 -6.16 -4.49
C HIS A 67 -0.76 -7.14 -5.20
N VAL A 68 -0.23 -8.18 -5.85
CA VAL A 68 -1.03 -9.25 -6.48
C VAL A 68 -1.82 -10.03 -5.44
N GLN A 69 -1.20 -10.35 -4.31
CA GLN A 69 -1.85 -11.03 -3.20
C GLN A 69 -2.98 -10.17 -2.63
N HIS A 70 -2.76 -8.86 -2.43
CA HIS A 70 -3.80 -7.94 -2.00
C HIS A 70 -4.94 -7.80 -3.03
N ALA A 71 -4.62 -7.61 -4.32
CA ALA A 71 -5.62 -7.49 -5.39
C ALA A 71 -6.44 -8.78 -5.60
N ARG A 72 -5.83 -9.95 -5.36
CA ARG A 72 -6.52 -11.25 -5.40
C ARG A 72 -7.20 -11.61 -4.08
N GLY A 73 -7.15 -10.74 -3.06
CA GLY A 73 -7.70 -11.02 -1.73
C GLY A 73 -7.01 -12.18 -1.00
N LEU A 74 -5.82 -12.57 -1.42
CA LEU A 74 -5.00 -13.63 -0.80
C LEU A 74 -4.35 -13.16 0.51
N ILE A 75 -4.26 -11.84 0.72
CA ILE A 75 -3.92 -11.24 2.01
C ILE A 75 -5.17 -10.54 2.52
N THR A 76 -5.72 -11.02 3.63
CA THR A 76 -6.62 -10.18 4.44
C THR A 76 -5.75 -9.13 5.12
N PRO A 77 -6.05 -7.82 4.96
CA PRO A 77 -5.33 -6.80 5.70
C PRO A 77 -5.42 -7.14 7.19
N GLU A 78 -4.27 -7.22 7.86
CA GLU A 78 -4.24 -7.38 9.31
C GLU A 78 -5.04 -6.23 9.91
N LYS A 79 -6.20 -6.55 10.50
CA LYS A 79 -6.95 -5.58 11.26
C LYS A 79 -6.08 -5.26 12.47
N ASN A 80 -5.53 -4.06 12.53
CA ASN A 80 -4.92 -3.52 13.75
C ASN A 80 -6.03 -3.39 14.81
N LEU A 81 -6.31 -4.48 15.50
CA LEU A 81 -7.24 -4.54 16.60
C LEU A 81 -6.52 -4.05 17.86
N LEU A 82 -7.13 -3.09 18.54
CA LEU A 82 -6.67 -2.70 19.87
C LEU A 82 -6.86 -3.90 20.82
N LEU A 83 -5.91 -4.09 21.75
CA LEU A 83 -5.97 -5.20 22.72
C LEU A 83 -7.28 -5.18 23.52
N SER A 84 -7.83 -3.99 23.79
CA SER A 84 -9.13 -3.80 24.44
C SER A 84 -10.32 -4.36 23.65
N GLU A 85 -10.24 -4.39 22.32
CA GLU A 85 -11.31 -4.83 21.43
C GLU A 85 -11.15 -6.30 21.00
N ALA A 86 -9.94 -6.86 21.17
CA ALA A 86 -9.61 -8.23 20.76
C ALA A 86 -10.55 -9.27 21.37
N TRP A 87 -10.94 -9.11 22.64
CA TRP A 87 -11.82 -10.05 23.33
C TRP A 87 -13.24 -10.05 22.77
N ALA A 88 -13.79 -8.86 22.48
CA ALA A 88 -15.14 -8.72 21.92
C ALA A 88 -15.24 -9.28 20.49
N VAL A 89 -14.15 -9.17 19.72
CA VAL A 89 -14.05 -9.79 18.38
C VAL A 89 -13.92 -11.31 18.50
N TYR A 90 -13.12 -11.81 19.44
CA TYR A 90 -12.97 -13.25 19.69
C TYR A 90 -14.28 -13.90 20.15
N GLU A 91 -15.02 -13.27 21.05
CA GLU A 91 -16.30 -13.78 21.56
C GLU A 91 -17.35 -13.99 20.45
N LYS A 92 -17.35 -13.12 19.43
CA LYS A 92 -18.28 -13.18 18.29
C LYS A 92 -17.78 -14.04 17.13
N SER A 93 -16.56 -14.59 17.23
CA SER A 93 -15.98 -15.37 16.14
C SER A 93 -16.62 -16.76 16.04
N PRO A 94 -17.11 -17.16 14.85
CA PRO A 94 -17.66 -18.51 14.66
C PRO A 94 -16.59 -19.61 14.77
N GLU A 95 -15.31 -19.27 14.61
CA GLU A 95 -14.18 -20.20 14.77
C GLU A 95 -13.61 -20.20 16.19
N ARG A 96 -14.29 -19.58 17.15
CA ARG A 96 -13.88 -19.61 18.56
C ARG A 96 -13.82 -21.06 19.05
N ALA A 97 -12.73 -21.41 19.72
CA ALA A 97 -12.63 -22.71 20.39
C ALA A 97 -13.77 -22.85 21.41
N THR A 98 -14.73 -23.73 21.14
CA THR A 98 -15.77 -24.09 22.10
C THR A 98 -15.11 -24.94 23.18
N PRO A 99 -15.17 -24.52 24.46
CA PRO A 99 -14.66 -25.36 25.53
C PRO A 99 -15.51 -26.63 25.60
N ALA A 100 -14.87 -27.78 25.79
CA ALA A 100 -15.52 -29.10 25.81
C ALA A 100 -16.70 -29.18 26.82
N THR A 101 -16.68 -28.34 27.85
CA THR A 101 -17.71 -28.24 28.90
C THR A 101 -19.08 -27.74 28.39
N VAL A 102 -19.16 -27.07 27.24
CA VAL A 102 -20.46 -26.60 26.69
C VAL A 102 -21.32 -27.77 26.19
N ALA A 103 -20.70 -28.88 25.79
CA ALA A 103 -21.42 -30.10 25.43
C ALA A 103 -22.16 -30.72 26.62
N GLU A 104 -21.69 -30.49 27.86
CA GLU A 104 -22.34 -31.01 29.06
C GLU A 104 -23.56 -30.17 29.48
N ALA A 105 -23.58 -28.87 29.14
CA ALA A 105 -24.69 -27.98 29.51
C ALA A 105 -25.98 -28.19 28.69
N THR A 106 -25.89 -28.81 27.51
CA THR A 106 -27.05 -29.08 26.65
C THR A 106 -27.70 -30.45 26.88
N ILE A 107 -27.05 -31.35 27.62
CA ILE A 107 -27.59 -32.69 27.93
C ILE A 107 -28.51 -32.66 29.17
N GLY A 108 -28.57 -31.54 29.91
CA GLY A 108 -29.27 -31.45 31.20
C GLY A 108 -30.73 -30.92 31.21
N VAL A 109 -31.32 -30.55 30.08
CA VAL A 109 -32.71 -30.03 30.05
C VAL A 109 -33.56 -30.85 29.09
N GLY A 110 -33.85 -32.07 29.50
CA GLY A 110 -34.64 -33.03 28.73
C GLY A 110 -35.07 -34.22 29.57
N ASN A 111 -35.80 -33.96 30.67
CA ASN A 111 -36.84 -34.80 31.27
C ASN A 111 -37.09 -34.33 32.70
N LEU A 112 -38.22 -33.65 32.90
CA LEU A 112 -39.26 -33.89 33.92
C LEU A 112 -40.34 -32.81 33.79
#